data_AF-A0AAP6VPL7-F1
#
_entry.id   AF-A0AAP6VPL7-F1
#
_cell.length_a   1.000
_cell.length_b   1.000
_cell.length_c   1.000
_cell.angle_alpha   90.00
_cell.angle_beta   90.00
_cell.angle_gamma   90.00
#
_symmetry.space_group_name_H-M   'P 1'
#
loop_
_entity.id
_entity.type
_entity.pdbx_description
1 polymer ?
#
loop_
_entity_poly.entity_id
_entity_poly.type
_entity_poly.pdbx_seq_one_letter_code
_entity_poly.pdbx_strand_id
1 'polypeptide(L)' 'MNASNLTGIAYHKHMANIDKLDVYLYPIKKNGERYAKPNYYEYVGHEKCADDVIARLECLNPGHKWVAA' A
#
# COMPACT_ATOMS: atom_id res chain seq x y z
N MET A 1 2.95 -27.65 3.99
CA MET A 1 1.49 -27.52 3.87
C MET A 1 1.24 -26.90 2.51
N ASN A 2 0.71 -27.66 1.54
CA ASN A 2 0.55 -27.21 0.14
C ASN A 2 -0.85 -26.62 -0.02
N ALA A 3 -0.94 -25.32 -0.29
CA ALA A 3 -2.20 -24.58 -0.48
C ALA A 3 -2.85 -24.85 -1.85
N SER A 4 -2.77 -26.08 -2.37
CA SER A 4 -2.99 -26.35 -3.81
C SER A 4 -4.38 -26.94 -4.16
N ASN A 5 -5.28 -27.13 -3.18
CA ASN A 5 -6.55 -27.84 -3.44
C ASN A 5 -7.81 -26.98 -3.20
N LEU A 6 -7.74 -25.66 -3.38
CA LEU A 6 -8.94 -24.82 -3.39
C LEU A 6 -9.57 -24.90 -4.79
N THR A 7 -10.83 -25.36 -4.85
CA THR A 7 -11.64 -25.38 -6.08
C THR A 7 -11.67 -23.98 -6.70
N GLY A 8 -11.84 -23.86 -8.02
CA GLY A 8 -11.67 -22.60 -8.76
C GLY A 8 -12.45 -21.39 -8.18
N ILE A 9 -13.60 -21.63 -7.53
CA ILE A 9 -14.40 -20.60 -6.83
C ILE A 9 -13.75 -20.15 -5.52
N ALA A 10 -13.20 -21.09 -4.75
CA ALA A 10 -12.50 -20.79 -3.51
C ALA A 10 -11.13 -20.13 -3.77
N TYR A 11 -10.44 -20.49 -4.85
CA TYR A 11 -9.24 -19.78 -5.32
C TYR A 11 -9.57 -18.34 -5.75
N HIS A 12 -10.63 -18.13 -6.54
CA HIS A 12 -11.08 -16.77 -6.92
C HIS A 12 -11.46 -15.91 -5.71
N LYS A 13 -12.20 -16.46 -4.74
CA LYS A 13 -12.51 -15.76 -3.48
C LYS A 13 -11.27 -15.53 -2.61
N HIS A 14 -10.30 -16.43 -2.63
CA HIS A 14 -9.05 -16.26 -1.89
C HIS A 14 -8.17 -15.18 -2.52
N MET A 15 -8.03 -15.13 -3.85
CA MET A 15 -7.37 -14.03 -4.57
C MET A 15 -8.10 -12.69 -4.36
N ALA A 16 -9.43 -12.69 -4.34
CA ALA A 16 -10.22 -11.50 -4.00
C ALA A 16 -9.97 -10.99 -2.56
N ASN A 17 -9.41 -11.83 -1.67
CA ASN A 17 -9.12 -11.50 -0.27
C ASN A 17 -7.62 -11.55 0.09
N ILE A 18 -6.73 -11.90 -0.85
CA ILE A 18 -5.26 -11.92 -0.66
C ILE A 18 -4.64 -10.60 -1.13
N ASP A 19 -5.18 -9.95 -2.16
CA ASP A 19 -4.42 -8.96 -2.94
C ASP A 19 -4.92 -7.51 -2.85
N LYS A 20 -5.65 -7.12 -1.80
CA LYS A 20 -5.67 -5.70 -1.41
C LYS A 20 -4.45 -5.44 -0.53
N LEU A 21 -3.28 -5.44 -1.16
CA LEU A 21 -2.10 -4.88 -0.54
C LEU A 21 -2.35 -3.38 -0.40
N ASP A 22 -2.44 -2.95 0.84
CA ASP A 22 -2.68 -1.57 1.21
C ASP A 22 -1.66 -1.11 2.23
N VAL A 23 -1.54 0.20 2.35
CA VAL A 23 -0.64 0.83 3.30
C VAL A 23 -1.25 2.11 3.83
N TYR A 24 -1.06 2.30 5.13
CA TYR A 24 -1.29 3.57 5.78
C TYR A 24 0.00 4.38 5.79
N LEU A 25 -0.03 5.59 5.21
CA LEU A 25 1.11 6.49 5.15
C LEU A 25 0.82 7.78 5.90
N TYR A 26 1.77 8.23 6.71
CA TYR A 26 1.74 9.55 7.31
C TYR A 26 2.38 10.57 6.35
N PRO A 27 1.67 11.64 5.97
CA PRO A 27 2.31 12.77 5.33
C PRO A 27 3.26 13.45 6.32
N ILE A 28 4.37 13.97 5.80
CA ILE A 28 5.31 14.78 6.54
C ILE A 28 5.06 16.25 6.19
N LYS A 29 4.86 17.07 7.22
CA LYS A 29 4.73 18.52 7.11
C LYS A 29 6.05 19.13 6.65
N LYS A 30 5.99 20.37 6.15
CA LYS A 30 7.19 21.14 5.77
C LYS A 30 8.16 21.40 6.93
N ASN A 31 7.69 21.32 8.18
CA ASN A 31 8.53 21.44 9.38
C ASN A 31 9.19 20.11 9.80
N GLY A 32 9.00 19.03 9.03
CA GLY A 32 9.55 17.70 9.32
C GLY A 32 8.70 16.83 10.25
N GLU A 33 7.61 17.34 10.82
CA GLU A 33 6.72 16.53 11.66
C GLU A 33 5.74 15.71 10.83
N ARG A 34 5.40 14.51 11.32
CA ARG A 34 4.28 13.74 10.76
C ARG A 34 2.93 14.35 11.10
N TYR A 35 1.96 14.22 10.20
CA TYR A 35 0.55 14.46 10.54
C TYR A 35 0.04 13.39 11.53
N ALA A 36 -0.97 13.75 12.33
CA ALA A 36 -1.53 12.84 13.34
C ALA A 36 -2.35 11.68 12.75
N LYS A 37 -2.91 11.88 11.54
CA LYS A 37 -3.74 10.89 10.86
C LYS A 37 -3.01 10.33 9.65
N PRO A 38 -2.94 9.01 9.48
CA PRO A 38 -2.42 8.42 8.26
C PRO A 38 -3.49 8.48 7.16
N ASN A 39 -3.02 8.41 5.92
CA ASN A 39 -3.84 8.24 4.73
C ASN A 39 -3.74 6.79 4.25
N TYR A 40 -4.85 6.27 3.74
CA TYR A 40 -4.92 4.93 3.15
C TYR A 40 -4.56 4.96 1.67
N TYR A 41 -3.70 4.04 1.23
CA TYR A 41 -3.33 3.86 -0.17
C TYR A 41 -3.36 2.39 -0.55
N GLU A 42 -3.96 2.10 -1.70
CA GLU A 42 -3.88 0.79 -2.35
C GLU A 42 -2.62 0.73 -3.21
N TYR A 43 -2.07 -0.48 -3.32
CA TYR A 43 -0.94 -0.78 -4.19
C TYR A 43 -1.45 -0.85 -5.62
N VAL A 44 -0.72 -0.26 -6.56
CA VAL A 44 -1.11 -0.17 -7.97
C VAL A 44 -0.05 -0.82 -8.85
N GLY A 45 -0.48 -1.69 -9.76
CA GLY A 45 0.40 -2.29 -10.77
C GLY A 45 1.45 -3.23 -10.18
N HIS A 46 2.71 -2.76 -10.12
CA HIS A 46 3.86 -3.56 -9.67
C HIS A 46 4.34 -3.20 -8.25
N GLU A 47 3.62 -2.36 -7.52
CA GLU A 47 3.93 -2.02 -6.13
C GLU A 47 3.83 -3.26 -5.23
N LYS A 48 4.86 -3.49 -4.41
CA LYS A 48 4.98 -4.66 -3.52
C LYS A 48 5.25 -4.29 -2.07
N CYS A 49 5.62 -3.04 -1.80
CA CYS A 49 5.79 -2.52 -0.44
C CYS A 49 5.39 -1.05 -0.33
N ALA A 50 5.36 -0.55 0.90
CA ALA A 50 5.11 0.85 1.21
C ALA A 50 6.06 1.81 0.49
N ASP A 51 7.33 1.44 0.32
CA ASP A 51 8.32 2.30 -0.34
C ASP A 51 7.99 2.54 -1.81
N ASP A 52 7.42 1.56 -2.51
CA ASP A 52 6.99 1.73 -3.89
C ASP A 52 5.83 2.75 -3.97
N VAL A 53 4.88 2.64 -3.04
CA VAL A 53 3.74 3.58 -2.92
C VAL A 53 4.25 4.99 -2.59
N ILE A 54 5.20 5.11 -1.66
CA ILE A 54 5.84 6.39 -1.31
C ILE A 54 6.54 6.99 -2.53
N ALA A 55 7.33 6.19 -3.25
CA ALA A 55 8.05 6.65 -4.44
C ALA A 55 7.10 7.20 -5.51
N ARG A 56 5.97 6.50 -5.76
CA ARG A 56 4.92 7.01 -6.66
C ARG A 56 4.34 8.34 -6.15
N LEU A 57 3.97 8.40 -4.86
CA LEU A 57 3.33 9.61 -4.31
C LEU A 57 4.26 10.82 -4.32
N GLU A 58 5.54 10.64 -4.03
CA GLU A 58 6.54 11.72 -4.09
C GLU A 58 6.86 12.15 -5.52
N CYS A 59 6.84 11.21 -6.47
CA CYS A 59 7.00 11.51 -7.90
C CYS A 59 5.83 12.36 -8.42
N LEU A 60 4.59 12.02 -8.03
CA LEU A 60 3.38 12.74 -8.44
C LEU A 60 3.19 14.06 -7.71
N ASN A 61 3.75 14.21 -6.51
CA ASN A 61 3.60 15.40 -5.65
C ASN A 61 4.97 15.93 -5.20
N PRO A 62 5.73 16.62 -6.07
CA PRO A 62 7.05 17.12 -5.73
C PRO A 62 7.04 17.99 -4.47
N GLY A 63 7.97 17.74 -3.56
CA GLY A 63 8.09 18.46 -2.29
C GLY A 63 7.18 17.94 -1.16
N HIS A 64 6.31 16.97 -1.44
CA HIS A 64 5.63 16.21 -0.39
C HIS A 64 6.47 15.00 0.00
N LYS A 65 6.42 14.64 1.28
CA LYS A 65 7.14 13.51 1.87
C LYS A 65 6.18 12.63 2.65
N TRP A 66 6.43 11.33 2.65
CA TRP A 66 5.58 10.33 3.29
C TRP A 66 6.42 9.32 4.08
N VAL A 67 5.82 8.73 5.11
CA VAL A 67 6.42 7.61 5.85
C VAL A 67 5.37 6.56 6.15
N ALA A 68 5.74 5.28 6.12
CA ALA A 68 4.85 4.18 6.51
C ALA A 68 4.42 4.30 7.98
N ALA A 69 3.19 3.87 8.27
CA ALA A 69 2.62 3.92 9.61
C ALA A 69 3.19 2.88 10.57
#